data_AF-A0A9D9CWZ5-F1
#
_entry.id   AF-A0A9D9CWZ5-F1
#
_cell.length_a   1.000
_cell.length_b   1.000
_cell.length_c   1.000
_cell.angle_alpha   90.00
_cell.angle_beta   90.00
_cell.angle_gamma   90.00
#
_symmetry.space_group_name_H-M   'P 1'
#
loop_
_entity.id
_entity.type
_entity.pdbx_description
1 polymer ?
#
loop_
_entity_poly.entity_id
_entity_poly.type
_entity_poly.pdbx_seq_one_letter_code
_entity_poly.pdbx_strand_id
1 'polypeptide(L)'
;MKYNHILTLLLGCFIINANAIDFHVSPSGNDAAEGTLTAPLKTLERAQRAVRGVNKSMSEDINVYLHEGTYQLASTLRLSNADGGTNGHYVRYMAAPGETPLVTGGVPVNGWEIFDADKNIWCVKNVVNRF
;
A
#
# COMPACT_ATOMS: atom_id res chain seq x y z
N MET A 1 -63.22 15.67 10.12
CA MET A 1 -62.33 14.79 10.91
C MET A 1 -62.07 13.52 10.13
N LYS A 2 -60.82 13.29 9.66
CA LYS A 2 -60.11 12.01 9.62
C LYS A 2 -58.80 12.17 8.82
N TYR A 3 -57.73 11.69 9.45
CA TYR A 3 -56.31 11.86 9.14
C TYR A 3 -55.82 10.77 8.15
N ASN A 4 -54.84 11.14 7.29
CA ASN A 4 -53.57 10.41 7.05
C ASN A 4 -53.64 9.09 6.21
N HIS A 5 -52.70 8.70 5.35
CA HIS A 5 -51.24 8.67 5.48
C HIS A 5 -50.54 8.63 4.10
N ILE A 6 -49.60 9.56 3.85
CA ILE A 6 -48.54 9.39 2.85
C ILE A 6 -47.43 8.57 3.53
N LEU A 7 -47.20 7.34 3.04
CA LEU A 7 -46.13 6.47 3.54
C LEU A 7 -44.97 6.49 2.52
N THR A 8 -44.03 7.40 2.69
CA THR A 8 -42.74 7.38 1.98
C THR A 8 -41.76 6.54 2.77
N LEU A 9 -41.52 5.31 2.33
CA LEU A 9 -40.50 4.42 2.91
C LEU A 9 -39.11 4.88 2.42
N LEU A 10 -38.47 5.77 3.18
CA LEU A 10 -37.04 6.07 3.04
C LEU A 10 -36.26 4.89 3.61
N LEU A 11 -35.83 3.97 2.75
CA LEU A 11 -34.86 2.95 3.10
C LEU A 11 -33.51 3.64 3.30
N GLY A 12 -33.27 4.10 4.52
CA GLY A 12 -31.97 4.64 4.91
C GLY A 12 -30.92 3.55 4.77
N CYS A 13 -30.05 3.67 3.77
CA CYS A 13 -28.81 2.91 3.71
C CYS A 13 -28.00 3.29 4.96
N PHE A 14 -28.05 2.45 5.99
CA PHE A 14 -27.18 2.58 7.14
C PHE A 14 -25.77 2.29 6.61
N ILE A 15 -24.99 3.35 6.41
CA ILE A 15 -23.57 3.21 6.09
C ILE A 15 -22.93 2.63 7.36
N ILE A 16 -22.74 1.32 7.39
CA ILE A 16 -21.95 0.67 8.42
C ILE A 16 -20.51 1.12 8.15
N ASN A 17 -20.04 2.12 8.91
CA ASN A 17 -18.62 2.42 8.96
C ASN A 17 -17.96 1.20 9.63
N ALA A 18 -17.34 0.34 8.81
CA ALA A 18 -16.43 -0.66 9.34
C ALA A 18 -15.23 0.11 9.89
N ASN A 19 -15.02 0.03 11.21
CA ASN A 19 -13.79 0.54 11.80
C ASN A 19 -12.61 -0.29 11.26
N ALA A 20 -11.51 0.39 10.96
CA ALA A 20 -10.26 -0.25 10.61
C ALA A 20 -9.09 0.61 11.12
N ILE A 21 -7.99 -0.06 11.45
CA ILE A 21 -6.70 0.60 11.68
C ILE A 21 -6.03 0.78 10.31
N ASP A 22 -5.84 2.04 9.92
CA ASP A 22 -5.26 2.37 8.62
C ASP A 22 -3.80 2.83 8.77
N PHE A 23 -2.90 2.15 8.05
CA PHE A 23 -1.53 2.59 7.83
C PHE A 23 -1.37 3.13 6.42
N HIS A 24 -0.71 4.26 6.28
CA HIS A 24 -0.37 4.87 5.00
C HIS A 24 1.13 4.75 4.74
N VAL A 25 1.47 4.35 3.52
CA VAL A 25 2.86 4.19 3.07
C VAL A 25 3.03 5.03 1.81
N SER A 26 4.08 5.82 1.72
CA SER A 26 4.41 6.64 0.56
C SER A 26 5.92 6.64 0.32
N PRO A 27 6.43 6.60 -0.93
CA PRO A 27 7.87 6.68 -1.19
C PRO A 27 8.51 7.99 -0.69
N SER A 28 7.71 9.06 -0.52
CA SER A 28 8.13 10.34 0.06
C SER A 28 7.93 10.43 1.58
N GLY A 29 7.41 9.38 2.22
CA GLY A 29 7.17 9.30 3.66
C GLY A 29 8.44 9.12 4.50
N ASN A 30 8.23 8.79 5.77
CA ASN A 30 9.31 8.60 6.76
C ASN A 30 9.05 7.39 7.65
N ASP A 31 10.01 6.48 7.79
CA ASP A 31 9.86 5.28 8.63
C ASP A 31 9.89 5.54 10.14
N ALA A 32 10.28 6.76 10.55
CA ALA A 32 10.12 7.23 11.92
C ALA A 32 8.72 7.81 12.21
N ALA A 33 7.86 7.95 11.20
CA ALA A 33 6.51 8.45 11.38
C ALA A 33 5.56 7.39 11.96
N GLU A 34 4.37 7.85 12.36
CA GLU A 34 3.31 7.00 12.92
C GLU A 34 2.57 6.19 11.86
N GLY A 35 2.65 6.58 10.58
CA GLY A 35 1.97 5.91 9.48
C GLY A 35 0.53 6.34 9.27
N THR A 36 0.17 7.57 9.65
CA THR A 36 -1.13 8.17 9.35
C THR A 36 -1.14 8.77 7.95
N LEU A 37 -2.31 9.13 7.42
CA LEU A 37 -2.45 9.78 6.11
C LEU A 37 -1.56 11.03 5.97
N THR A 38 -1.44 11.83 7.03
CA THR A 38 -0.62 13.07 7.03
C THR A 38 0.85 12.84 7.37
N ALA A 39 1.20 11.66 7.90
CA ALA A 39 2.55 11.28 8.28
C ALA A 39 2.82 9.82 7.89
N PRO A 40 2.89 9.52 6.58
CA PRO A 40 2.98 8.15 6.08
C PRO A 40 4.35 7.53 6.34
N LEU A 41 4.37 6.21 6.50
CA LEU A 41 5.59 5.41 6.51
C LEU A 41 6.26 5.45 5.14
N LYS A 42 7.57 5.22 5.08
CA LYS A 42 8.30 5.22 3.82
C LYS A 42 8.31 3.85 3.14
N THR A 43 8.48 2.79 3.93
CA THR A 43 8.78 1.45 3.41
C THR A 43 7.72 0.42 3.77
N LEU A 44 7.60 -0.61 2.92
CA LEU A 44 6.72 -1.75 3.17
C LEU A 44 7.19 -2.57 4.37
N GLU A 45 8.49 -2.64 4.61
CA GLU A 45 9.10 -3.32 5.76
C GLU A 45 8.74 -2.62 7.07
N ARG A 46 8.70 -1.28 7.09
CA ARG A 46 8.25 -0.53 8.25
C ARG A 46 6.74 -0.67 8.48
N ALA A 47 5.93 -0.69 7.42
CA ALA A 47 4.50 -0.95 7.50
C ALA A 47 4.22 -2.36 8.05
N GLN A 48 4.94 -3.38 7.57
CA GLN A 48 4.87 -4.74 8.10
C GLN A 48 5.16 -4.79 9.60
N ARG A 49 6.20 -4.08 10.07
CA ARG A 49 6.49 -3.99 11.51
C ARG A 49 5.39 -3.29 12.30
N ALA A 50 4.75 -2.26 11.72
CA ALA A 50 3.62 -1.57 12.34
C ALA A 50 2.43 -2.52 12.54
N VAL A 51 2.05 -3.25 11.48
CA VAL A 51 1.00 -4.27 11.50
C VAL A 51 1.28 -5.32 12.58
N ARG A 52 2.49 -5.88 12.62
CA ARG A 52 2.91 -6.86 13.64
C ARG A 52 2.78 -6.36 15.08
N GLY A 53 2.84 -5.04 15.27
CA GLY A 53 2.67 -4.42 16.58
C GLY A 53 1.24 -4.49 17.11
N VAL A 54 0.25 -4.60 16.22
CA VAL A 54 -1.17 -4.45 16.56
C VAL A 54 -2.05 -5.63 16.15
N ASN A 55 -1.57 -6.55 15.31
CA ASN A 55 -2.39 -7.63 14.73
C ASN A 55 -2.56 -8.89 15.60
N LYS A 56 -2.07 -8.91 16.85
CA LYS A 56 -2.13 -10.12 17.70
C LYS A 56 -3.52 -10.41 18.28
N SER A 57 -4.30 -9.37 18.55
CA SER A 57 -5.64 -9.46 19.15
C SER A 57 -6.56 -8.44 18.50
N MET A 58 -6.81 -8.62 17.22
CA MET A 58 -7.59 -7.68 16.41
C MET A 58 -9.06 -7.65 16.86
N SER A 59 -9.65 -6.46 16.80
CA SER A 59 -11.08 -6.18 16.97
C SER A 59 -11.68 -5.50 15.74
N GLU A 60 -10.85 -5.22 14.75
CA GLU A 60 -11.16 -4.56 13.50
C GLU A 60 -10.14 -4.95 12.42
N ASP A 61 -10.44 -4.68 11.16
CA ASP A 61 -9.51 -4.91 10.06
C ASP A 61 -8.33 -3.94 10.13
N ILE A 62 -7.20 -4.32 9.54
CA ILE A 62 -6.05 -3.43 9.33
C ILE A 62 -5.86 -3.24 7.83
N ASN A 63 -5.87 -2.00 7.36
CA ASN A 63 -5.53 -1.68 5.97
C ASN A 63 -4.17 -0.99 5.91
N VAL A 64 -3.38 -1.36 4.91
CA VAL A 64 -2.13 -0.70 4.56
C VAL A 64 -2.30 -0.12 3.16
N TYR A 65 -2.49 1.19 3.08
CA TYR A 65 -2.64 1.92 1.83
C TYR A 65 -1.27 2.33 1.28
N LEU A 66 -0.96 1.87 0.08
CA LEU A 66 0.20 2.26 -0.69
C LEU A 66 -0.20 3.43 -1.58
N HIS A 67 0.40 4.59 -1.34
CA HIS A 67 0.25 5.75 -2.20
C HIS A 67 1.11 5.67 -3.46
N GLU A 68 0.78 6.49 -4.44
CA GLU A 68 1.37 6.58 -5.75
C GLU A 68 2.90 6.67 -5.68
N GLY A 69 3.55 5.94 -6.60
CA GLY A 69 5.00 5.93 -6.75
C GLY A 69 5.61 4.53 -6.69
N THR A 70 6.94 4.51 -6.69
CA THR A 70 7.72 3.28 -6.85
C THR A 70 8.37 2.86 -5.53
N TYR A 71 8.04 1.66 -5.08
CA TYR A 71 8.62 1.00 -3.91
C TYR A 71 9.65 -0.03 -4.37
N GLN A 72 10.92 0.38 -4.35
CA GLN A 72 12.03 -0.52 -4.68
C GLN A 72 12.36 -1.43 -3.50
N LEU A 73 12.20 -2.72 -3.71
CA LEU A 73 12.57 -3.75 -2.74
C LEU A 73 14.06 -4.10 -2.91
N ALA A 74 14.84 -3.91 -1.85
CA ALA A 74 16.25 -4.35 -1.83
C ALA A 74 16.39 -5.86 -1.62
N SER A 75 15.34 -6.51 -1.12
CA SER A 75 15.26 -7.95 -0.90
C SER A 75 13.79 -8.39 -0.88
N THR A 76 13.53 -9.70 -0.89
CA THR A 76 12.16 -10.24 -0.86
C THR A 76 11.36 -9.75 0.36
N LEU A 77 10.20 -9.12 0.12
CA LEU A 77 9.22 -8.85 1.17
C LEU A 77 8.57 -10.18 1.60
N ARG A 78 8.98 -10.70 2.76
CA ARG A 78 8.46 -11.98 3.28
C ARG A 78 7.27 -11.76 4.21
N LEU A 79 6.07 -12.03 3.70
CA LEU A 79 4.84 -12.12 4.50
C LEU A 79 4.69 -13.53 5.07
N SER A 80 4.27 -13.63 6.33
CA SER A 80 4.10 -14.87 7.09
C SER A 80 2.82 -14.81 7.93
N ASN A 81 2.52 -15.86 8.69
CA ASN A 81 1.38 -15.86 9.61
C ASN A 81 1.42 -14.71 10.63
N ALA A 82 2.62 -14.20 10.97
CA ALA A 82 2.76 -13.04 11.85
C ALA A 82 2.24 -11.73 11.24
N ASP A 83 1.94 -11.71 9.94
CA ASP A 83 1.50 -10.54 9.18
C ASP A 83 0.01 -10.62 8.80
N GLY A 84 -0.62 -11.76 9.04
CA GLY A 84 -2.03 -12.00 8.77
C GLY A 84 -2.96 -11.46 9.86
N GLY A 85 -4.25 -11.53 9.60
CA GLY A 85 -5.27 -11.14 10.56
C GLY A 85 -5.52 -12.18 11.65
N THR A 86 -6.06 -11.74 12.78
CA THR A 86 -6.47 -12.57 13.92
C THR A 86 -7.93 -12.29 14.29
N ASN A 87 -8.54 -13.16 15.11
CA ASN A 87 -9.90 -12.98 15.63
C ASN A 87 -11.00 -12.78 14.56
N GLY A 88 -10.81 -13.34 13.35
CA GLY A 88 -11.77 -13.21 12.25
C GLY A 88 -11.67 -11.92 11.45
N HIS A 89 -10.64 -11.10 11.70
CA HIS A 89 -10.36 -9.87 10.97
C HIS A 89 -9.26 -10.06 9.91
N TYR A 90 -9.13 -9.10 8.99
CA TYR A 90 -8.20 -9.13 7.88
C TYR A 90 -7.10 -8.08 8.01
N VAL A 91 -5.91 -8.41 7.52
CA VAL A 91 -4.86 -7.45 7.18
C VAL A 91 -4.78 -7.35 5.67
N ARG A 92 -4.93 -6.15 5.10
CA ARG A 92 -4.92 -5.94 3.64
C ARG A 92 -3.87 -4.91 3.25
N TYR A 93 -3.02 -5.26 2.29
CA TYR A 93 -2.12 -4.32 1.62
C TYR A 93 -2.73 -3.99 0.27
N MET A 94 -3.00 -2.70 0.01
CA MET A 94 -3.71 -2.28 -1.19
C MET A 94 -3.22 -0.92 -1.67
N ALA A 95 -3.44 -0.63 -2.94
CA ALA A 95 -3.28 0.72 -3.44
C ALA A 95 -4.27 1.65 -2.74
N ALA A 96 -3.84 2.88 -2.46
CA ALA A 96 -4.75 3.94 -2.05
C ALA A 96 -5.81 4.18 -3.14
N PRO A 97 -7.03 4.62 -2.80
CA PRO A 97 -8.11 4.76 -3.77
C PRO A 97 -7.74 5.64 -4.98
N GLY A 98 -7.78 5.06 -6.18
CA GLY A 98 -7.47 5.78 -7.42
C GLY A 98 -5.97 5.89 -7.74
N GLU A 99 -5.10 5.31 -6.93
CA GLU A 99 -3.64 5.34 -7.11
C GLU A 99 -3.12 3.99 -7.64
N THR A 100 -1.94 3.99 -8.27
CA THR A 100 -1.34 2.82 -8.94
C THR A 100 0.13 2.61 -8.53
N PRO A 101 0.40 2.29 -7.24
CA PRO A 101 1.76 2.08 -6.75
C PRO A 101 2.46 0.92 -7.44
N LEU A 102 3.75 1.08 -7.73
CA LEU A 102 4.61 0.05 -8.30
C LEU A 102 5.55 -0.53 -7.24
N VAL A 103 5.39 -1.80 -6.90
CA VAL A 103 6.36 -2.55 -6.08
C VAL A 103 7.29 -3.32 -7.01
N THR A 104 8.60 -3.08 -6.90
CA THR A 104 9.59 -3.67 -7.83
C THR A 104 10.88 -4.07 -7.13
N GLY A 105 11.45 -5.23 -7.49
CA GLY A 105 12.82 -5.59 -7.13
C GLY A 105 13.87 -5.08 -8.12
N GLY A 106 13.45 -4.44 -9.21
CA GLY A 106 14.32 -3.95 -10.27
C GLY A 106 15.06 -2.68 -9.90
N VAL A 107 16.22 -2.48 -10.54
CA VAL A 107 16.97 -1.21 -10.50
C VAL A 107 16.91 -0.59 -11.89
N PRO A 108 16.56 0.70 -12.02
CA PRO A 108 16.59 1.36 -13.31
C PRO A 108 18.02 1.38 -13.86
N VAL A 109 18.19 0.89 -15.09
CA VAL A 109 19.44 1.00 -15.84
C VAL A 109 19.43 2.32 -16.59
N ASN A 110 20.25 3.25 -16.15
CA ASN A 110 20.37 4.60 -16.70
C ASN A 110 21.71 4.78 -17.44
N GLY A 111 21.85 5.86 -18.22
CA GLY A 111 23.10 6.21 -18.89
C GLY A 111 23.36 5.43 -20.17
N TRP A 112 22.31 5.15 -20.94
CA TRP A 112 22.43 4.49 -22.25
C TRP A 112 23.18 5.37 -23.25
N GLU A 113 24.14 4.77 -23.94
CA GLU A 113 24.93 5.37 -25.02
C GLU A 113 24.72 4.61 -26.32
N ILE A 114 24.74 5.31 -27.46
CA ILE A 114 24.69 4.66 -28.78
C ILE A 114 25.97 3.85 -28.98
N PHE A 115 25.82 2.56 -29.28
CA PHE A 115 26.92 1.68 -29.64
C PHE A 115 27.06 1.54 -31.16
N ASP A 116 25.94 1.34 -31.86
CA ASP A 116 25.87 1.27 -33.32
C ASP A 116 24.60 2.00 -33.78
N ALA A 117 24.78 3.19 -34.36
CA ALA A 117 23.68 4.06 -34.77
C ALA A 117 22.88 3.48 -35.94
N ASP A 118 23.57 2.89 -36.92
CA ASP A 118 22.96 2.35 -38.14
C ASP A 118 22.07 1.14 -37.82
N LYS A 119 22.42 0.39 -36.76
CA LYS A 119 21.63 -0.74 -36.26
C LYS A 119 20.71 -0.41 -35.08
N ASN A 120 20.69 0.84 -34.63
CA ASN A 120 19.96 1.28 -33.43
C ASN A 120 20.27 0.43 -32.18
N ILE A 121 21.55 0.14 -31.94
CA ILE A 121 22.02 -0.61 -30.78
C ILE A 121 22.58 0.36 -29.73
N TRP A 122 22.11 0.21 -28.50
CA TRP A 122 22.52 1.00 -27.34
C TRP A 122 23.17 0.12 -26.28
N CYS A 123 24.10 0.65 -25.51
CA CYS A 123 24.71 -0.06 -24.39
C CYS A 123 24.87 0.84 -23.16
N VAL A 124 24.97 0.20 -22.00
CA VAL A 124 25.41 0.82 -20.75
C VAL A 124 26.64 0.07 -20.29
N LYS A 125 27.72 0.81 -20.03
CA LYS A 125 28.95 0.26 -19.46
C LYS A 125 28.86 0.31 -17.94
N ASN A 126 29.50 -0.64 -17.25
CA ASN A 126 29.59 -0.68 -15.79
C ASN A 126 28.24 -0.79 -15.05
N VAL A 127 27.28 -1.57 -15.60
CA VAL A 127 26.06 -1.90 -14.85
C VAL A 127 26.47 -2.70 -13.61
N VAL A 128 26.26 -2.12 -12.42
CA VAL A 128 26.52 -2.82 -11.16
C VAL A 128 25.54 -3.98 -11.05
N ASN A 129 26.06 -5.21 -11.04
CA ASN A 129 25.21 -6.38 -10.87
C ASN A 129 24.67 -6.41 -9.43
N ARG A 130 23.36 -6.63 -9.28
CA ARG A 130 22.71 -6.76 -7.97
C ARG A 130 22.57 -8.22 -7.51
N PHE A 131 23.03 -9.16 -8.35
CA PHE A 131 23.02 -10.60 -8.11
C PHE A 131 24.43 -11.19 -8.24
#